data_AF-A0A969GWZ1-F1
#
_entry.id   AF-A0A969GWZ1-F1
#
_cell.length_a   1.000
_cell.length_b   1.000
_cell.length_c   1.000
_cell.angle_alpha   90.00
_cell.angle_beta   90.00
_cell.angle_gamma   90.00
#
_symmetry.space_group_name_H-M   'P 1'
#
loop_
_entity.id
_entity.type
_entity.pdbx_description
1 polymer ?
#
loop_
_entity_poly.entity_id
_entity_poly.type
_entity_poly.pdbx_seq_one_letter_code
_entity_poly.pdbx_strand_id
1 'polypeptide(L)'
;MANRFGIALTAATLLLGNIPPIALATPEPLQISQRYQDWNAVLHMARLVNARSENTGLVLQLDVLDKPETTYANAIYQVFARHNNGRWTEVYTNLGARLVASPAGRLTLPPEVILLSDIREQLGRNVNWSNVELRSVVRVRYDLRGGRRNRETQWESVQTYTSLTQTTAAQVEQGNIITVSRVGENPDRVGARPRPANPPANRPQPSQPSPTALIVLIVPINLLDPIATTSRVILALPCCSPALPTPK
;
A
#
# COMPACT_ATOMS: atom_id res chain seq x y z
N MET A 1 63.63 31.21 -51.87
CA MET A 1 62.46 31.00 -52.75
C MET A 1 62.17 29.50 -52.82
N ALA A 2 60.88 29.12 -52.88
CA ALA A 2 60.35 27.74 -52.92
C ALA A 2 60.45 26.96 -51.58
N ASN A 3 59.47 26.16 -51.14
CA ASN A 3 58.12 25.88 -51.62
C ASN A 3 57.26 25.47 -50.40
N ARG A 4 56.03 26.01 -50.32
CA ARG A 4 55.05 25.69 -49.28
C ARG A 4 54.25 24.46 -49.71
N PHE A 5 54.28 23.39 -48.93
CA PHE A 5 53.28 22.31 -49.00
C PHE A 5 52.45 22.36 -47.71
N GLY A 6 51.31 23.05 -47.78
CA GLY A 6 50.28 23.01 -46.74
C GLY A 6 49.25 21.96 -47.12
N ILE A 7 49.28 20.82 -46.43
CA ILE A 7 48.28 19.75 -46.58
C ILE A 7 47.01 20.21 -45.86
N ALA A 8 45.94 20.43 -46.62
CA ALA A 8 44.62 20.73 -46.08
C ALA A 8 43.98 19.42 -45.58
N LEU A 9 43.81 19.30 -44.26
CA LEU A 9 43.08 18.22 -43.62
C LEU A 9 41.57 18.58 -43.63
N THR A 10 40.81 17.96 -44.52
CA THR A 10 39.34 18.04 -44.51
C THR A 10 38.78 17.04 -43.50
N ALA A 11 38.37 17.52 -42.33
CA ALA A 11 37.67 16.73 -41.33
C ALA A 11 36.23 16.46 -41.79
N ALA A 12 35.95 15.22 -42.18
CA ALA A 12 34.60 14.74 -42.45
C ALA A 12 33.81 14.67 -41.13
N THR A 13 32.88 15.61 -40.95
CA THR A 13 32.00 15.65 -39.78
C THR A 13 30.89 14.63 -40.00
N LEU A 14 31.02 13.45 -39.39
CA LEU A 14 29.97 12.42 -39.39
C LEU A 14 28.81 12.92 -38.53
N LEU A 15 27.72 13.32 -39.20
CA LEU A 15 26.42 13.58 -38.60
C LEU A 15 25.82 12.25 -38.13
N LEU A 16 26.24 11.80 -36.95
CA LEU A 16 25.55 10.73 -36.22
C LEU A 16 24.19 11.26 -35.79
N GLY A 17 23.15 10.81 -36.50
CA GLY A 17 21.75 11.15 -36.23
C GLY A 17 21.40 10.81 -34.78
N ASN A 18 21.04 11.85 -34.03
CA ASN A 18 20.58 11.75 -32.67
C ASN A 18 19.15 11.20 -32.68
N ILE A 19 18.99 9.87 -32.69
CA ILE A 19 17.68 9.22 -32.55
C ILE A 19 17.24 9.48 -31.10
N PRO A 20 16.15 10.26 -30.86
CA PRO A 20 15.67 10.45 -29.51
C PRO A 20 15.25 9.08 -28.95
N PRO A 21 15.66 8.73 -27.72
CA PRO A 21 15.22 7.49 -27.10
C PRO A 21 13.69 7.52 -27.03
N ILE A 22 13.04 6.49 -27.58
CA ILE A 22 11.61 6.28 -27.42
C ILE A 22 11.38 6.01 -25.93
N ALA A 23 10.84 7.00 -25.22
CA ALA A 23 10.42 6.82 -23.84
C ALA A 23 9.29 5.79 -23.82
N LEU A 24 9.60 4.56 -23.43
CA LEU A 24 8.59 3.55 -23.12
C LEU A 24 7.78 4.10 -21.96
N ALA A 25 6.50 4.35 -22.21
CA ALA A 25 5.57 4.77 -21.17
C ALA A 25 5.50 3.66 -20.11
N THR A 26 6.15 3.88 -18.96
CA THR A 26 5.99 2.99 -17.81
C THR A 26 4.53 3.05 -17.40
N PRO A 27 3.80 1.92 -17.37
CA PRO A 27 2.41 1.94 -16.96
C PRO A 27 2.34 2.49 -15.53
N GLU A 28 1.55 3.54 -15.33
CA GLU A 28 1.35 4.10 -14.00
C GLU A 28 0.76 2.99 -13.10
N PRO A 29 1.24 2.89 -11.85
CA PRO A 29 0.65 1.97 -10.88
C PRO A 29 -0.85 2.24 -10.80
N LEU A 30 -1.68 1.19 -10.84
CA LEU A 30 -3.12 1.31 -10.62
C LEU A 30 -3.37 1.90 -9.23
N GLN A 31 -3.62 3.20 -9.16
CA GLN A 31 -4.04 3.88 -7.94
C GLN A 31 -5.53 3.62 -7.74
N ILE A 32 -5.84 2.77 -6.76
CA ILE A 32 -7.23 2.51 -6.38
C ILE A 32 -7.65 3.64 -5.42
N SER A 33 -8.27 4.67 -5.98
CA SER A 33 -8.97 5.66 -5.17
C SER A 33 -10.23 5.03 -4.57
N GLN A 34 -10.51 5.35 -3.31
CA GLN A 34 -11.71 4.86 -2.64
C GLN A 34 -12.57 6.08 -2.27
N ARG A 35 -13.79 6.09 -2.80
CA ARG A 35 -14.78 7.11 -2.53
C ARG A 35 -15.71 6.62 -1.43
N TYR A 36 -15.73 7.34 -0.31
CA TYR A 36 -16.62 7.06 0.81
C TYR A 36 -17.37 8.34 1.19
N GLN A 37 -18.69 8.29 1.04
CA GLN A 37 -19.56 9.46 1.19
C GLN A 37 -19.08 10.60 0.27
N ASP A 38 -18.60 11.68 0.86
CA ASP A 38 -18.15 12.90 0.19
C ASP A 38 -16.62 12.98 0.08
N TRP A 39 -15.88 11.99 0.58
CA TRP A 39 -14.41 11.96 0.52
C TRP A 39 -13.93 11.02 -0.57
N ASN A 40 -12.90 11.45 -1.29
CA ASN A 40 -12.12 10.64 -2.21
C ASN A 40 -10.64 10.73 -1.82
N ALA A 41 -10.02 9.60 -1.50
CA ALA A 41 -8.62 9.57 -1.10
C ALA A 41 -7.94 8.26 -1.52
N VAL A 42 -6.61 8.30 -1.49
CA VAL A 42 -5.71 7.18 -1.75
C VAL A 42 -4.80 7.00 -0.54
N LEU A 43 -4.72 5.77 -0.03
CA LEU A 43 -3.80 5.41 1.04
C LEU A 43 -2.56 4.74 0.46
N HIS A 44 -1.43 5.43 0.55
CA HIS A 44 -0.12 4.93 0.13
C HIS A 44 0.58 4.21 1.29
N MET A 45 1.30 3.15 0.96
CA MET A 45 2.11 2.37 1.88
C MET A 45 3.43 2.00 1.19
N ALA A 46 4.56 2.28 1.84
CA ALA A 46 5.90 2.04 1.28
C ALA A 46 6.90 1.60 2.36
N ARG A 47 7.97 0.91 1.95
CA ARG A 47 9.12 0.58 2.81
C ARG A 47 10.10 1.74 2.81
N LEU A 48 10.47 2.22 3.99
CA LEU A 48 11.56 3.18 4.14
C LEU A 48 12.89 2.44 4.05
N VAL A 49 13.78 2.89 3.17
CA VAL A 49 15.17 2.42 3.08
C VAL A 49 16.14 3.54 3.43
N ASN A 50 17.24 3.19 4.11
CA ASN A 50 18.34 4.10 4.37
C ASN A 50 19.32 4.17 3.17
N ALA A 51 20.38 4.97 3.31
CA ALA A 51 21.42 5.11 2.29
C ALA A 51 22.17 3.79 1.98
N ARG A 52 22.11 2.79 2.87
CA ARG A 52 22.67 1.45 2.68
C ARG A 52 21.67 0.47 2.06
N SER A 53 20.50 0.95 1.64
CA SER A 53 19.38 0.12 1.14
C SER A 53 18.82 -0.86 2.17
N GLU A 54 19.05 -0.62 3.46
CA GLU A 54 18.48 -1.41 4.54
C GLU A 54 17.06 -0.89 4.83
N ASN A 55 16.10 -1.80 4.96
CA ASN A 55 14.73 -1.44 5.34
C ASN A 55 14.71 -0.99 6.79
N THR A 56 14.38 0.27 7.03
CA THR A 56 14.37 0.88 8.38
C THR A 56 12.97 1.10 8.91
N GLY A 57 11.95 1.15 8.05
CA GLY A 57 10.58 1.40 8.49
C GLY A 57 9.52 1.18 7.43
N LEU A 58 8.29 1.52 7.80
CA LEU A 58 7.11 1.60 6.96
C LEU A 58 6.67 3.06 6.91
N VAL A 59 6.23 3.52 5.74
CA VAL A 59 5.68 4.87 5.54
C VAL A 59 4.24 4.74 5.09
N LEU A 60 3.34 5.47 5.74
CA LEU A 60 1.95 5.61 5.35
C LEU A 60 1.67 7.06 4.96
N GLN A 61 0.89 7.28 3.91
CA GLN A 61 0.45 8.62 3.54
C GLN A 61 -0.94 8.57 2.94
N LEU A 62 -1.83 9.44 3.44
CA LEU A 62 -3.14 9.64 2.85
C LEU A 62 -3.08 10.84 1.89
N ASP A 63 -3.30 10.60 0.59
CA ASP A 63 -3.52 11.66 -0.39
C ASP A 63 -5.03 11.83 -0.60
N VAL A 64 -5.57 12.95 -0.15
CA VAL A 64 -6.99 13.27 -0.26
C VAL A 64 -7.20 14.00 -1.58
N LEU A 65 -7.87 13.36 -2.52
CA LEU A 65 -8.10 13.87 -3.87
C LEU A 65 -9.23 14.88 -3.91
N ASP A 66 -10.29 14.62 -3.15
CA ASP A 66 -11.46 15.48 -3.01
C ASP A 66 -12.03 15.31 -1.61
N LYS A 67 -12.25 16.41 -0.90
CA LYS A 67 -12.89 16.41 0.43
C LYS A 67 -13.88 17.56 0.56
N PRO A 68 -14.94 17.36 1.34
CA PRO A 68 -15.87 18.43 1.65
C PRO A 68 -15.24 19.46 2.58
N GLU A 69 -15.90 20.61 2.70
CA GLU A 69 -15.56 21.60 3.71
C GLU A 69 -15.97 21.10 5.11
N THR A 70 -15.01 21.12 6.04
CA THR A 70 -15.19 20.59 7.39
C THR A 70 -14.86 21.61 8.46
N THR A 71 -15.64 21.67 9.54
CA THR A 71 -15.29 22.48 10.72
C THR A 71 -14.19 21.83 11.55
N TYR A 72 -14.15 20.50 11.53
CA TYR A 72 -13.15 19.68 12.22
C TYR A 72 -12.93 18.39 11.43
N ALA A 73 -11.68 17.94 11.32
CA ALA A 73 -11.38 16.63 10.78
C ALA A 73 -10.05 16.13 11.35
N ASN A 74 -9.98 14.85 11.70
CA ASN A 74 -8.78 14.24 12.24
C ASN A 74 -8.57 12.82 11.71
N ALA A 75 -7.33 12.47 11.37
CA ALA A 75 -6.94 11.18 10.81
C ALA A 75 -6.18 10.32 11.82
N ILE A 76 -6.56 9.06 11.95
CA ILE A 76 -5.94 8.04 12.81
C ILE A 76 -5.39 6.95 11.90
N TYR A 77 -4.11 6.64 12.05
CA TYR A 77 -3.40 5.63 11.29
C TYR A 77 -3.22 4.38 12.15
N GLN A 78 -3.60 3.23 11.59
CA GLN A 78 -3.43 1.94 12.24
C GLN A 78 -2.78 0.95 11.27
N VAL A 79 -1.93 0.09 11.80
CA VAL A 79 -1.33 -1.01 11.03
C VAL A 79 -1.61 -2.31 11.74
N PHE A 80 -2.12 -3.25 10.96
CA PHE A 80 -2.26 -4.64 11.35
C PHE A 80 -1.28 -5.48 10.55
N ALA A 81 -0.73 -6.49 11.18
CA ALA A 81 0.11 -7.46 10.51
C ALA A 81 -0.45 -8.87 10.72
N ARG A 82 -0.26 -9.71 9.71
CA ARG A 82 -0.61 -11.12 9.72
C ARG A 82 0.64 -11.91 9.31
N HIS A 83 1.07 -12.82 10.17
CA HIS A 83 2.20 -13.73 9.92
C HIS A 83 1.83 -15.13 10.43
N ASN A 84 2.29 -16.18 9.75
CA ASN A 84 2.24 -17.63 10.08
C ASN A 84 0.88 -18.23 10.54
N ASN A 85 0.26 -17.65 11.56
CA ASN A 85 -0.91 -18.11 12.29
C ASN A 85 -2.22 -17.50 11.75
N GLY A 86 -2.15 -16.69 10.69
CA GLY A 86 -3.30 -16.19 9.95
C GLY A 86 -4.18 -15.14 10.65
N ARG A 87 -3.86 -14.73 11.88
CA ARG A 87 -4.61 -13.70 12.61
C ARG A 87 -4.02 -12.30 12.38
N TRP A 88 -4.91 -11.33 12.17
CA TRP A 88 -4.54 -9.91 12.16
C TRP A 88 -4.26 -9.45 13.59
N THR A 89 -3.07 -8.88 13.80
CA THR A 89 -2.65 -8.29 15.08
C THR A 89 -2.36 -6.82 14.85
N GLU A 90 -2.90 -5.93 15.68
CA GLU A 90 -2.53 -4.51 15.64
C GLU A 90 -1.08 -4.37 16.10
N VAL A 91 -0.24 -3.77 15.26
CA VAL A 91 1.20 -3.58 15.53
C VAL A 91 1.56 -2.12 15.71
N TYR A 92 0.66 -1.22 15.32
CA TYR A 92 0.87 0.22 15.44
C TYR A 92 -0.47 0.95 15.39
N THR A 93 -0.59 1.96 16.25
CA THR A 93 -1.57 3.04 16.14
C THR A 93 -0.86 4.35 16.45
N ASN A 94 -1.13 5.42 15.70
CA ASN A 94 -0.53 6.70 16.03
C ASN A 94 -1.10 7.25 17.34
N LEU A 95 -0.25 7.81 18.21
CA LEU A 95 -0.63 8.28 19.55
C LEU A 95 -1.40 9.62 19.55
N GLY A 96 -1.77 10.13 18.37
CA GLY A 96 -2.52 11.36 18.24
C GLY A 96 -3.14 11.46 16.85
N ALA A 97 -4.38 11.94 16.80
CA ALA A 97 -5.05 12.13 15.53
C ALA A 97 -4.42 13.32 14.78
N ARG A 98 -4.08 13.13 13.51
CA ARG A 98 -3.52 14.19 12.66
C ARG A 98 -4.63 15.14 12.26
N LEU A 99 -4.52 16.43 12.58
CA LEU A 99 -5.49 17.42 12.16
C LEU A 99 -5.49 17.52 10.63
N VAL A 100 -6.67 17.43 10.03
CA VAL A 100 -6.89 17.61 8.60
C VAL A 100 -7.41 19.04 8.39
N ALA A 101 -6.80 19.78 7.46
CA ALA A 101 -7.18 21.17 7.24
C ALA A 101 -8.65 21.31 6.84
N SER A 102 -9.31 22.38 7.30
CA SER A 102 -10.73 22.64 7.09
C SER A 102 -11.17 22.85 5.62
N PRO A 103 -10.46 23.63 4.78
CA PRO A 103 -10.93 23.99 3.43
C PRO A 103 -11.18 22.77 2.54
N ALA A 104 -12.17 22.82 1.65
CA ALA A 104 -12.44 21.75 0.68
C ALA A 104 -11.30 21.56 -0.34
N GLY A 105 -11.30 20.42 -1.03
CA GLY A 105 -10.40 20.14 -2.16
C GLY A 105 -9.29 19.14 -1.88
N ARG A 106 -8.21 19.20 -2.66
CA ARG A 106 -7.10 18.26 -2.57
C ARG A 106 -6.17 18.61 -1.40
N LEU A 107 -5.75 17.60 -0.64
CA LEU A 107 -4.80 17.74 0.45
C LEU A 107 -4.01 16.46 0.63
N THR A 108 -2.68 16.57 0.61
CA THR A 108 -1.81 15.45 0.99
C THR A 108 -1.42 15.60 2.46
N LEU A 109 -1.74 14.60 3.28
CA LEU A 109 -1.36 14.61 4.69
C LEU A 109 0.15 14.34 4.84
N PRO A 110 0.79 14.86 5.91
CA PRO A 110 2.16 14.50 6.23
C PRO A 110 2.31 12.98 6.38
N PRO A 111 3.41 12.40 5.89
CA PRO A 111 3.64 10.97 5.99
C PRO A 111 3.85 10.53 7.45
N GLU A 112 3.31 9.37 7.79
CA GLU A 112 3.53 8.70 9.07
C GLU A 112 4.63 7.64 8.89
N VAL A 113 5.74 7.81 9.61
CA VAL A 113 6.88 6.89 9.57
C VAL A 113 6.86 6.00 10.80
N ILE A 114 6.82 4.69 10.56
CA ILE A 114 6.76 3.66 11.61
C ILE A 114 8.06 2.86 11.54
N LEU A 115 8.81 2.81 12.63
CA LEU A 115 10.06 2.08 12.65
C LEU A 115 9.82 0.57 12.61
N LEU A 116 10.66 -0.14 11.86
CA LEU A 116 10.53 -1.59 11.76
C LEU A 116 10.83 -2.27 13.10
N SER A 117 11.65 -1.67 13.95
CA SER A 117 11.90 -2.11 15.33
C SER A 117 10.61 -2.23 16.13
N ASP A 118 9.76 -1.22 16.06
CA ASP A 118 8.55 -1.12 16.88
C ASP A 118 7.54 -2.20 16.46
N ILE A 119 7.45 -2.47 15.16
CA ILE A 119 6.63 -3.57 14.63
C ILE A 119 7.20 -4.93 15.07
N ARG A 120 8.53 -5.10 15.11
CA ARG A 120 9.17 -6.34 15.61
C ARG A 120 8.94 -6.57 17.08
N GLU A 121 8.86 -5.52 17.89
CA GLU A 121 8.56 -5.64 19.31
C GLU A 121 7.16 -6.22 19.53
N GLN A 122 6.19 -5.87 18.68
CA GLN A 122 4.81 -6.40 18.75
C GLN A 122 4.67 -7.81 18.16
N LEU A 123 5.38 -8.12 17.06
CA LEU A 123 5.24 -9.41 16.36
C LEU A 123 6.25 -10.47 16.82
N GLY A 124 7.33 -10.07 17.49
CA GLY A 124 8.44 -10.93 17.89
C GLY A 124 9.71 -10.72 17.06
N ARG A 125 10.88 -10.94 17.68
CA ARG A 125 12.20 -10.67 17.07
C ARG A 125 12.52 -11.53 15.84
N ASN A 126 11.92 -12.72 15.74
CA ASN A 126 12.23 -13.72 14.70
C ASN A 126 11.21 -13.73 13.54
N VAL A 127 10.50 -12.63 13.33
CA VAL A 127 9.49 -12.53 12.26
C VAL A 127 10.16 -12.55 10.89
N ASN A 128 9.73 -13.49 10.05
CA ASN A 128 10.13 -13.55 8.66
C ASN A 128 9.28 -12.60 7.80
N TRP A 129 9.84 -11.43 7.51
CA TRP A 129 9.22 -10.37 6.70
C TRP A 129 8.75 -10.80 5.32
N SER A 130 9.35 -11.84 4.74
CA SER A 130 8.96 -12.34 3.41
C SER A 130 7.53 -12.87 3.36
N ASN A 131 6.98 -13.28 4.52
CA ASN A 131 5.65 -13.87 4.64
C ASN A 131 4.69 -12.99 5.46
N VAL A 132 5.06 -11.73 5.72
CA VAL A 132 4.20 -10.80 6.47
C VAL A 132 3.26 -10.09 5.49
N GLU A 133 1.97 -10.19 5.76
CA GLU A 133 0.97 -9.32 5.19
C GLU A 133 0.71 -8.14 6.12
N LEU A 134 0.63 -6.95 5.53
CA LEU A 134 0.31 -5.71 6.21
C LEU A 134 -1.03 -5.20 5.73
N ARG A 135 -1.85 -4.75 6.68
CA ARG A 135 -3.08 -4.02 6.45
C ARG A 135 -2.95 -2.68 7.13
N SER A 136 -2.85 -1.61 6.34
CA SER A 136 -2.94 -0.25 6.85
C SER A 136 -4.37 0.24 6.76
N VAL A 137 -4.81 0.91 7.82
CA VAL A 137 -6.14 1.50 7.94
C VAL A 137 -5.98 2.96 8.34
N VAL A 138 -6.64 3.86 7.62
CA VAL A 138 -6.75 5.26 8.00
C VAL A 138 -8.21 5.59 8.24
N ARG A 139 -8.52 6.01 9.48
CA ARG A 139 -9.86 6.46 9.87
C ARG A 139 -9.86 7.97 10.01
N VAL A 140 -10.76 8.64 9.31
CA VAL A 140 -10.96 10.09 9.43
C VAL A 140 -12.30 10.33 10.10
N ARG A 141 -12.28 10.99 11.26
CA ARG A 141 -13.49 11.53 11.88
C ARG A 141 -13.61 13.01 11.56
N TYR A 142 -14.82 13.47 11.24
CA TYR A 142 -15.02 14.84 10.79
C TYR A 142 -16.42 15.39 11.09
N ASP A 143 -16.49 16.71 11.12
CA ASP A 143 -17.71 17.50 11.23
C ASP A 143 -17.87 18.34 9.95
N LEU A 144 -19.02 18.24 9.31
CA LEU A 144 -19.35 19.05 8.14
C LEU A 144 -19.75 20.46 8.55
N ARG A 145 -19.36 21.44 7.73
CA ARG A 145 -19.90 22.80 7.85
C ARG A 145 -21.41 22.75 7.64
N GLY A 146 -22.18 23.35 8.56
CA GLY A 146 -23.65 23.32 8.51
C GLY A 146 -24.33 22.22 9.35
N GLY A 147 -23.59 21.48 10.19
CA GLY A 147 -24.19 20.88 11.40
C GLY A 147 -24.22 19.36 11.51
N ARG A 148 -23.72 18.60 10.54
CA ARG A 148 -23.55 17.13 10.72
C ARG A 148 -22.22 16.87 11.43
N ARG A 149 -22.29 16.38 12.67
CA ARG A 149 -21.11 16.08 13.50
C ARG A 149 -20.80 14.59 13.55
N ASN A 150 -19.59 14.26 14.01
CA ASN A 150 -19.12 12.89 14.29
C ASN A 150 -19.28 11.93 13.10
N ARG A 151 -19.02 12.40 11.88
CA ARG A 151 -18.94 11.53 10.72
C ARG A 151 -17.62 10.76 10.75
N GLU A 152 -17.62 9.57 10.18
CA GLU A 152 -16.42 8.74 10.04
C GLU A 152 -16.36 8.18 8.63
N THR A 153 -15.13 8.08 8.12
CA THR A 153 -14.80 7.40 6.88
C THR A 153 -13.47 6.67 7.06
N GLN A 154 -13.27 5.59 6.32
CA GLN A 154 -12.12 4.70 6.46
C GLN A 154 -11.56 4.31 5.10
N TRP A 155 -10.24 4.29 5.00
CA TRP A 155 -9.50 3.71 3.87
C TRP A 155 -8.65 2.55 4.36
N GLU A 156 -8.56 1.52 3.53
CA GLU A 156 -7.78 0.32 3.82
C GLU A 156 -6.88 -0.04 2.63
N SER A 157 -5.66 -0.49 2.94
CA SER A 157 -4.71 -1.04 1.96
C SER A 157 -4.07 -2.30 2.53
N VAL A 158 -4.22 -3.42 1.82
CA VAL A 158 -3.67 -4.73 2.21
C VAL A 158 -2.61 -5.14 1.19
N GLN A 159 -1.37 -5.35 1.64
CA GLN A 159 -0.25 -5.72 0.78
C GLN A 159 0.73 -6.64 1.50
N THR A 160 1.47 -7.46 0.77
CA THR A 160 2.59 -8.22 1.35
C THR A 160 3.78 -7.28 1.54
N TYR A 161 4.56 -7.48 2.60
CA TYR A 161 5.69 -6.60 2.89
C TYR A 161 6.72 -6.55 1.74
N THR A 162 6.89 -7.66 1.02
CA THR A 162 7.81 -7.76 -0.12
C THR A 162 7.32 -7.02 -1.36
N SER A 163 6.01 -6.88 -1.55
CA SER A 163 5.42 -6.15 -2.68
C SER A 163 5.44 -4.63 -2.50
N LEU A 164 5.64 -4.15 -1.27
CA LEU A 164 5.69 -2.72 -1.00
C LEU A 164 6.82 -2.03 -1.77
N THR A 165 6.49 -0.91 -2.42
CA THR A 165 7.49 -0.02 -3.02
C THR A 165 8.48 0.49 -1.97
N GLN A 166 9.73 0.72 -2.36
CA GLN A 166 10.75 1.32 -1.51
C GLN A 166 10.78 2.84 -1.70
N THR A 167 10.97 3.57 -0.60
CA THR A 167 11.14 5.03 -0.58
C THR A 167 12.29 5.42 0.34
N THR A 168 12.89 6.59 0.12
CA THR A 168 14.00 7.12 0.92
C THR A 168 13.54 8.26 1.82
N ALA A 169 14.31 8.57 2.88
CA ALA A 169 14.00 9.69 3.78
C ALA A 169 13.83 11.03 3.03
N ALA A 170 14.68 11.30 2.03
CA ALA A 170 14.58 12.50 1.20
C ALA A 170 13.26 12.60 0.42
N GLN A 171 12.71 11.48 -0.06
CA GLN A 171 11.42 11.46 -0.76
C GLN A 171 10.24 11.68 0.21
N VAL A 172 10.34 11.11 1.42
CA VAL A 172 9.35 11.28 2.49
C VAL A 172 9.29 12.74 2.95
N GLU A 173 10.44 13.40 3.13
CA GLU A 173 10.52 14.82 3.51
C GLU A 173 9.90 15.75 2.47
N GLN A 174 9.99 15.39 1.19
CA GLN A 174 9.35 16.12 0.09
C GLN A 174 7.84 15.85 -0.01
N GLY A 175 7.29 14.95 0.80
CA GLY A 175 5.89 14.53 0.75
C GLY A 175 5.54 13.70 -0.48
N ASN A 176 6.54 13.25 -1.25
CA ASN A 176 6.36 12.54 -2.51
C ASN A 176 6.62 11.04 -2.31
N ILE A 177 5.61 10.29 -1.86
CA ILE A 177 5.69 8.82 -1.92
C ILE A 177 5.34 8.39 -3.35
N ILE A 178 6.36 8.39 -4.21
CA ILE A 178 6.23 7.88 -5.57
C ILE A 178 6.08 6.35 -5.48
N THR A 179 4.89 5.85 -5.83
CA THR A 179 4.64 4.41 -5.92
C THR A 179 5.30 3.89 -7.20
N VAL A 180 6.60 3.65 -7.19
CA VAL A 180 7.25 2.94 -8.30
C VAL A 180 6.86 1.47 -8.18
N SER A 181 5.84 1.04 -8.93
CA SER A 181 5.65 -0.39 -9.19
C SER A 181 6.82 -0.84 -10.06
N ARG A 182 7.72 -1.67 -9.53
CA ARG A 182 8.62 -2.44 -10.40
C ARG A 182 7.73 -3.39 -11.19
N VAL A 183 7.41 -3.03 -12.43
CA VAL A 183 6.91 -3.99 -13.41
C VAL A 183 8.00 -5.06 -13.48
N GLY A 184 7.68 -6.26 -13.01
CA GLY A 184 8.55 -7.41 -13.16
C GLY A 184 8.83 -7.58 -14.65
N GLU A 185 10.04 -7.21 -15.06
CA GLU A 185 10.56 -7.50 -16.37
C GLU A 185 10.55 -9.01 -16.51
N ASN A 186 9.61 -9.53 -17.31
CA ASN A 186 9.43 -10.95 -17.55
C ASN A 186 10.71 -11.48 -18.24
N PRO A 187 11.56 -12.28 -17.57
CA PRO A 187 12.84 -12.71 -18.15
C PRO A 187 12.69 -13.69 -19.32
N ASP A 188 11.47 -14.16 -19.62
CA ASP A 188 11.21 -15.22 -20.60
C ASP A 188 11.08 -14.74 -22.06
N ARG A 189 11.41 -13.48 -22.39
CA ARG A 189 11.34 -12.97 -23.79
C ARG A 189 12.66 -12.87 -24.53
N VAL A 190 13.69 -13.60 -24.11
CA VAL A 190 14.90 -13.81 -24.92
C VAL A 190 14.78 -15.14 -25.68
N GLY A 191 14.46 -15.05 -26.98
CA GLY A 191 14.76 -16.12 -27.94
C GLY A 191 13.60 -16.95 -28.46
N ALA A 192 12.59 -16.33 -29.09
CA ALA A 192 11.73 -17.06 -30.02
C ALA A 192 12.53 -17.44 -31.28
N ARG A 193 13.10 -18.66 -31.27
CA ARG A 193 13.58 -19.34 -32.47
C ARG A 193 12.38 -19.56 -33.43
N PRO A 194 12.54 -19.39 -34.76
CA PRO A 194 11.49 -19.74 -35.70
C PRO A 194 11.14 -21.22 -35.57
N ARG A 195 9.86 -21.51 -35.31
CA ARG A 195 9.30 -22.86 -35.21
C ARG A 195 9.15 -23.44 -36.62
N PRO A 196 9.70 -24.63 -36.92
CA PRO A 196 9.42 -25.31 -38.18
C PRO A 196 7.95 -25.73 -38.24
N ALA A 197 7.32 -25.48 -39.39
CA ALA A 197 5.94 -25.83 -39.67
C ALA A 197 5.79 -27.36 -39.79
N ASN A 198 5.13 -27.98 -38.81
CA ASN A 198 4.52 -29.29 -38.97
C ASN A 198 2.99 -29.16 -38.83
N PRO A 199 2.20 -29.82 -39.69
CA PRO A 199 0.75 -29.77 -39.63
C PRO A 199 0.21 -30.66 -38.49
N PRO A 200 -0.86 -30.25 -37.78
CA PRO A 200 -1.45 -31.08 -36.73
C PRO A 200 -2.35 -32.17 -37.30
N ALA A 201 -2.12 -33.41 -36.85
CA ALA A 201 -3.07 -34.50 -36.92
C ALA A 201 -4.25 -34.22 -35.97
N ASN A 202 -5.48 -34.41 -36.48
CA ASN A 202 -6.73 -34.34 -35.74
C ASN A 202 -6.68 -35.20 -34.46
N ARG A 203 -6.71 -34.54 -33.30
CA ARG A 203 -6.98 -35.20 -32.02
C ARG A 203 -8.34 -34.70 -31.52
N PRO A 204 -9.30 -35.59 -31.24
CA PRO A 204 -10.60 -35.18 -30.70
C PRO A 204 -10.43 -34.57 -29.30
N GLN A 205 -11.01 -33.38 -29.15
CA GLN A 205 -10.96 -32.55 -27.95
C GLN A 205 -12.01 -33.04 -26.95
N PRO A 206 -11.65 -33.40 -25.71
CA PRO A 206 -12.62 -33.75 -24.70
C PRO A 206 -13.47 -32.52 -24.34
N SER A 207 -14.78 -32.72 -24.30
CA SER A 207 -15.79 -31.72 -23.94
C SER A 207 -15.49 -31.11 -22.56
N GLN A 208 -15.19 -29.82 -22.53
CA GLN A 208 -15.08 -29.06 -21.28
C GLN A 208 -16.46 -28.97 -20.61
N PRO A 209 -16.58 -29.23 -19.29
CA PRO A 209 -17.81 -28.99 -18.56
C PRO A 209 -18.08 -27.48 -18.44
N SER A 210 -19.33 -27.10 -18.66
CA SER A 210 -19.81 -25.71 -18.54
C SER A 210 -19.54 -25.14 -17.15
N PRO A 211 -19.06 -23.88 -17.03
CA PRO A 211 -18.92 -23.23 -15.74
C PRO A 211 -20.30 -23.04 -15.10
N THR A 212 -20.47 -23.61 -13.91
CA THR A 212 -21.63 -23.33 -13.06
C THR A 212 -21.51 -21.90 -12.56
N ALA A 213 -22.46 -21.04 -12.93
CA ALA A 213 -22.51 -19.66 -12.47
C ALA A 213 -22.80 -19.64 -10.96
N LEU A 214 -21.81 -19.19 -10.16
CA LEU A 214 -21.99 -18.92 -8.75
C LEU A 214 -22.67 -17.54 -8.60
N ILE A 215 -23.98 -17.53 -8.36
CA ILE A 215 -24.72 -16.30 -8.03
C ILE A 215 -24.51 -16.02 -6.54
N VAL A 216 -23.69 -15.03 -6.23
CA VAL A 216 -23.55 -14.50 -4.87
C VAL A 216 -24.64 -13.44 -4.66
N LEU A 217 -25.72 -13.82 -3.98
CA LEU A 217 -26.75 -12.89 -3.51
C LEU A 217 -26.19 -12.13 -2.29
N ILE A 218 -25.75 -10.89 -2.52
CA ILE A 218 -25.46 -9.94 -1.45
C ILE A 218 -26.81 -9.40 -0.96
N VAL A 219 -27.26 -9.89 0.19
CA VAL A 219 -28.46 -9.37 0.86
C VAL A 219 -28.06 -8.08 1.59
N PRO A 220 -28.67 -6.92 1.29
CA PRO A 220 -28.44 -5.71 2.08
C PRO A 220 -29.01 -5.92 3.48
N ILE A 221 -28.16 -5.77 4.50
CA ILE A 221 -28.59 -5.71 5.90
C ILE A 221 -29.26 -4.35 6.09
N ASN A 222 -30.58 -4.33 5.89
CA ASN A 222 -31.41 -3.21 6.31
C ASN A 222 -31.62 -3.29 7.82
N LEU A 223 -30.98 -2.33 8.50
CA LEU A 223 -31.49 -1.54 9.62
C LEU A 223 -32.82 -2.02 10.23
N LEU A 224 -32.74 -2.64 11.42
CA LEU A 224 -33.86 -2.79 12.35
C LEU A 224 -33.41 -2.27 13.73
N ASP A 225 -34.02 -1.14 14.07
CA ASP A 225 -34.29 -0.48 15.36
C ASP A 225 -33.34 -0.51 16.57
N PRO A 226 -33.18 0.65 17.25
CA PRO A 226 -32.49 0.76 18.54
C PRO A 226 -33.50 0.70 19.70
N ILE A 227 -33.52 -0.39 20.48
CA ILE A 227 -34.23 -0.40 21.76
C ILE A 227 -33.44 -1.19 22.82
N ALA A 228 -33.16 -0.48 23.92
CA ALA A 228 -32.88 -0.93 25.29
C ALA A 228 -31.61 -1.74 25.59
N THR A 229 -30.68 -1.04 26.27
CA THR A 229 -30.29 -1.34 27.66
C THR A 229 -30.18 -2.81 28.05
N THR A 230 -28.94 -3.28 28.29
CA THR A 230 -28.51 -3.89 29.56
C THR A 230 -27.00 -4.10 29.53
N SER A 231 -26.30 -3.35 30.38
CA SER A 231 -24.91 -3.58 30.75
C SER A 231 -24.75 -4.99 31.31
N ARG A 232 -23.87 -5.80 30.71
CA ARG A 232 -23.27 -6.96 31.37
C ARG A 232 -21.79 -6.70 31.55
N VAL A 233 -21.45 -6.21 32.73
CA VAL A 233 -20.09 -6.23 33.27
C VAL A 233 -19.82 -7.67 33.72
N ILE A 234 -18.94 -8.37 33.02
CA ILE A 234 -18.39 -9.66 33.47
C ILE A 234 -17.12 -9.34 34.26
N LEU A 235 -17.26 -9.28 35.58
CA LEU A 235 -16.12 -9.27 36.52
C LEU A 235 -15.58 -10.70 36.62
N ALA A 236 -14.42 -10.95 36.03
CA ALA A 236 -13.65 -12.15 36.31
C ALA A 236 -12.88 -11.94 37.62
N LEU A 237 -13.28 -12.67 38.66
CA LEU A 237 -12.54 -12.76 39.92
C LEU A 237 -11.32 -13.69 39.74
N PRO A 238 -10.11 -13.32 40.20
CA PRO A 238 -9.00 -14.25 40.27
C PRO A 238 -9.19 -15.22 41.44
N CYS A 239 -9.20 -16.52 41.15
CA CYS A 239 -9.16 -17.60 42.15
C CYS A 239 -7.84 -17.54 42.94
N CYS A 240 -7.95 -17.24 44.23
CA CYS A 240 -6.89 -17.50 45.21
C CYS A 240 -6.79 -19.01 45.46
N SER A 241 -5.57 -19.54 45.34
CA SER A 241 -5.21 -20.91 45.70
C SER A 241 -4.62 -20.89 47.12
N PRO A 242 -5.18 -21.59 48.12
CA PRO A 242 -4.57 -21.66 49.45
C PRO A 242 -3.43 -22.69 49.48
N ALA A 243 -2.28 -22.25 49.99
CA ALA A 243 -1.10 -23.08 50.24
C ALA A 243 -1.34 -24.06 51.41
N LEU A 244 -0.97 -25.33 51.21
CA LEU A 244 -0.94 -26.37 52.24
C LEU A 244 0.21 -26.11 53.24
N PRO A 245 0.00 -26.29 54.56
CA PRO A 245 1.09 -26.36 55.52
C PRO A 245 1.69 -27.78 55.56
N THR A 246 3.02 -27.86 55.54
CA THR A 246 3.80 -29.08 55.79
C THR A 246 3.87 -29.37 57.29
N PRO A 247 3.73 -30.64 57.73
CA PRO A 247 3.98 -31.04 59.10
C PRO A 247 5.48 -31.26 59.37
N LYS A 248 5.90 -31.00 60.61
CA LYS A 248 7.20 -31.39 61.19
C LYS A 248 7.17 -32.85 61.63
#